data_AF-A0A553PHG9-F1
#
_entry.id   AF-A0A553PHG9-F1
#
_cell.length_a   1.000
_cell.length_b   1.000
_cell.length_c   1.000
_cell.angle_alpha   90.00
_cell.angle_beta   90.00
_cell.angle_gamma   90.00
#
_symmetry.space_group_name_H-M   'P 1'
#
loop_
_entity.id
_entity.type
_entity.pdbx_description
1 polymer ?
#
loop_
_entity_poly.entity_id
_entity_poly.type
_entity_poly.pdbx_seq_one_letter_code
_entity_poly.pdbx_strand_id
1 'polypeptide(L)'
;MEIQVWDKCDPFARAPTRLRSSKGSPSCNKDILIKLQAYHDLPTLILEWRKLNMTISKVVGPMMRSKSHHSQLKMDRIYPVCQTLTATGRISLHEPNIQNIPRDFNIPLTERLKEKALGRRETRLLNSRLSRDPTQASVYKVSMRHAIVPRSGFLILAADYSQLELRILAHMSGDEKLCLALNKGHDVFKVIAAAWKRTPIEKISDDERQQAKQICYGMIIQTSLWESSGLWEEDASAFIHSFKATYPGIKDFMDKTLIDCRQRGYVETMNGRRRYLPKVTSGATQFVKAAAERQAINTTIQ
;
A
#
# COMPACT_ATOMS: atom_id res chain seq x y z
N MET A 1 -1.01 22.11 -12.14
CA MET A 1 -1.65 21.77 -13.43
C MET A 1 -3.13 21.60 -13.12
N GLU A 2 -3.86 22.71 -13.15
CA GLU A 2 -5.32 22.74 -13.03
C GLU A 2 -5.87 22.30 -14.39
N ILE A 3 -6.49 21.12 -14.45
CA ILE A 3 -7.13 20.63 -15.66
C ILE A 3 -8.54 21.23 -15.67
N GLN A 4 -8.68 22.44 -16.23
CA GLN A 4 -9.95 22.91 -16.75
C GLN A 4 -10.17 22.25 -18.12
N VAL A 5 -10.67 21.01 -18.12
CA VAL A 5 -11.15 20.36 -19.35
C VAL A 5 -12.58 19.91 -19.12
N TRP A 6 -13.49 20.87 -19.16
CA TRP A 6 -14.93 20.65 -19.20
C TRP A 6 -15.55 21.81 -19.98
N ASP A 7 -15.52 21.74 -21.32
CA ASP A 7 -16.29 22.72 -22.09
C ASP A 7 -16.76 22.30 -23.49
N LYS A 8 -16.56 21.05 -23.97
CA LYS A 8 -17.02 20.71 -25.34
C LYS A 8 -17.69 19.34 -25.57
N CYS A 9 -17.98 18.54 -24.54
CA CYS A 9 -18.81 17.35 -24.70
C CYS A 9 -19.84 17.26 -23.57
N ASP A 10 -21.11 17.47 -23.94
CA ASP A 10 -22.33 17.32 -23.15
C ASP A 10 -22.53 18.28 -21.94
N PRO A 11 -23.37 19.33 -22.07
CA PRO A 11 -23.67 20.26 -20.98
C PRO A 11 -24.47 19.66 -19.81
N PHE A 12 -24.90 18.39 -19.90
CA PHE A 12 -25.67 17.71 -18.83
C PHE A 12 -24.93 16.59 -18.10
N ALA A 13 -23.73 16.19 -18.53
CA ALA A 13 -22.94 15.17 -17.85
C ALA A 13 -22.14 15.75 -16.67
N ARG A 14 -22.80 16.38 -15.70
CA ARG A 14 -22.13 16.79 -14.45
C ARG A 14 -21.55 15.55 -13.78
N ALA A 15 -20.24 15.54 -13.49
CA ALA A 15 -19.67 14.57 -12.56
C ALA A 15 -20.53 14.56 -11.28
N PRO A 16 -20.97 13.40 -10.77
CA PRO A 16 -21.89 13.34 -9.66
C PRO A 16 -21.34 14.15 -8.49
N THR A 17 -22.21 14.96 -7.88
CA THR A 17 -21.89 15.95 -6.82
C THR A 17 -21.13 15.36 -5.62
N ARG A 18 -21.08 14.02 -5.51
CA ARG A 18 -20.40 13.23 -4.48
C ARG A 18 -18.87 13.08 -4.64
N LEU A 19 -18.23 13.68 -5.64
CA LEU A 19 -16.77 13.56 -5.88
C LEU A 19 -15.97 14.85 -5.61
N ARG A 20 -16.35 15.61 -4.59
CA ARG A 20 -15.66 16.85 -4.18
C ARG A 20 -14.79 16.62 -2.94
N SER A 21 -13.71 17.39 -2.82
CA SER A 21 -12.90 17.42 -1.60
C SER A 21 -13.68 18.01 -0.41
N SER A 22 -13.15 17.84 0.80
CA SER A 22 -13.67 18.51 2.01
C SER A 22 -13.69 20.05 1.92
N LYS A 23 -13.04 20.64 0.91
CA LYS A 23 -13.01 22.08 0.63
C LYS A 23 -13.87 22.49 -0.57
N GLY A 24 -14.73 21.61 -1.10
CA GLY A 24 -15.70 21.94 -2.16
C GLY A 24 -15.13 22.00 -3.59
N SER A 25 -13.81 21.95 -3.76
CA SER A 25 -13.15 21.85 -5.07
C SER A 25 -13.09 20.39 -5.58
N PRO A 26 -13.12 20.16 -6.91
CA PRO A 26 -12.89 18.84 -7.48
C PRO A 26 -11.51 18.32 -7.05
N SER A 27 -11.46 17.15 -6.42
CA SER A 27 -10.19 16.56 -6.01
C SER A 27 -9.70 15.57 -7.05
N CYS A 28 -8.42 15.70 -7.42
CA CYS A 28 -7.76 14.73 -8.28
C CYS A 28 -7.02 13.67 -7.46
N ASN A 29 -7.53 13.28 -6.28
CA ASN A 29 -6.95 12.20 -5.50
C ASN A 29 -7.09 10.86 -6.22
N LYS A 30 -6.23 9.89 -5.89
CA LYS A 30 -6.22 8.56 -6.51
C LYS A 30 -7.63 7.94 -6.52
N ASP A 31 -8.35 8.03 -5.41
CA ASP A 31 -9.62 7.33 -5.21
C ASP A 31 -10.75 7.94 -6.05
N ILE A 32 -10.73 9.26 -6.23
CA ILE A 32 -11.65 9.95 -7.13
C ILE A 32 -11.32 9.59 -8.58
N LEU A 33 -10.02 9.57 -8.94
CA LEU A 33 -9.61 9.18 -10.27
C LEU A 33 -10.03 7.75 -10.61
N ILE A 34 -9.91 6.81 -9.67
CA ILE A 34 -10.38 5.42 -9.83
C ILE A 34 -11.88 5.40 -10.13
N LYS A 35 -12.70 6.12 -9.34
CA LYS A 35 -14.14 6.20 -9.56
C LYS A 35 -14.50 6.82 -10.92
N LEU A 36 -13.67 7.76 -11.40
CA LEU A 36 -13.86 8.42 -12.69
C LEU A 36 -13.46 7.56 -13.90
N GLN A 37 -12.69 6.47 -13.71
CA GLN A 37 -12.30 5.56 -14.81
C GLN A 37 -13.52 4.93 -15.51
N ALA A 38 -14.63 4.78 -14.79
CA ALA A 38 -15.87 4.25 -15.37
C ALA A 38 -16.53 5.20 -16.39
N TYR A 39 -16.16 6.48 -16.38
CA TYR A 39 -16.78 7.52 -17.20
C TYR A 39 -15.88 8.01 -18.34
N HIS A 40 -14.55 7.89 -18.19
CA HIS A 40 -13.60 8.40 -19.18
C HIS A 40 -12.23 7.72 -19.04
N ASP A 41 -11.48 7.60 -20.13
CA ASP A 41 -10.16 6.95 -20.15
C ASP A 41 -9.04 7.83 -19.55
N LEU A 42 -9.18 9.16 -19.63
CA LEU A 42 -8.21 10.15 -19.11
C LEU A 42 -7.79 9.92 -17.64
N PRO A 43 -8.70 9.65 -16.67
CA PRO A 43 -8.32 9.25 -15.32
C PRO A 43 -7.31 8.10 -15.25
N THR A 44 -7.44 7.07 -16.09
CA THR A 44 -6.48 5.96 -16.20
C THR A 44 -5.12 6.46 -16.64
N LEU A 45 -5.07 7.27 -17.70
CA LEU A 45 -3.83 7.87 -18.19
C LEU A 45 -3.15 8.76 -17.14
N ILE A 46 -3.92 9.53 -16.38
CA ILE A 46 -3.40 10.37 -15.29
C ILE A 46 -2.78 9.52 -14.19
N LEU A 47 -3.42 8.41 -13.80
CA LEU A 47 -2.92 7.50 -12.78
C LEU A 47 -1.60 6.83 -13.22
N GLU A 48 -1.52 6.38 -14.48
CA GLU A 48 -0.31 5.81 -15.06
C GLU A 48 0.84 6.83 -15.11
N TRP A 49 0.57 8.04 -15.62
CA TRP A 49 1.57 9.11 -15.67
C TRP A 49 2.07 9.48 -14.28
N ARG A 50 1.18 9.59 -13.29
CA ARG A 50 1.57 9.89 -11.89
C ARG A 50 2.46 8.80 -11.30
N LYS A 51 2.15 7.54 -11.57
CA LYS A 51 2.94 6.41 -11.10
C LYS A 51 4.35 6.43 -11.69
N LEU A 52 4.46 6.67 -13.00
CA LEU A 52 5.73 6.81 -13.70
C LEU A 52 6.53 8.02 -13.21
N ASN A 53 5.91 9.19 -13.15
CA ASN A 53 6.55 10.43 -12.73
C ASN A 53 7.03 10.36 -11.27
N MET A 54 6.22 9.77 -10.38
CA MET A 54 6.63 9.49 -9.00
C MET A 54 7.84 8.56 -8.97
N THR A 55 7.83 7.48 -9.74
CA THR A 55 8.93 6.52 -9.79
C THR A 55 10.23 7.18 -10.25
N ILE A 56 10.18 7.98 -11.32
CA ILE A 56 11.36 8.70 -11.82
C ILE A 56 11.84 9.75 -10.81
N SER A 57 10.93 10.63 -10.38
CA SER A 57 11.28 11.81 -9.58
C SER A 57 11.66 11.48 -8.13
N LYS A 58 11.02 10.46 -7.53
CA LYS A 58 11.16 10.12 -6.12
C LYS A 58 12.01 8.87 -5.86
N VAL A 59 12.27 8.05 -6.87
CA VAL A 59 13.07 6.81 -6.72
C VAL A 59 14.33 6.89 -7.57
N VAL A 60 14.19 6.94 -8.90
CA VAL A 60 15.35 6.89 -9.82
C VAL A 60 16.27 8.08 -9.64
N GLY A 61 15.74 9.31 -9.66
CA GLY A 61 16.53 10.53 -9.51
C GLY A 61 17.36 10.57 -8.22
N PRO A 62 16.75 10.37 -7.03
CA PRO A 62 17.49 10.30 -5.77
C PRO A 62 18.53 9.17 -5.72
N MET A 63 18.21 7.98 -6.23
CA MET A 63 19.16 6.85 -6.27
C MET A 63 20.37 7.18 -7.15
N MET A 64 20.16 7.78 -8.33
CA MET A 64 21.24 8.15 -9.24
C MET A 64 22.14 9.25 -8.69
N ARG A 65 21.59 10.18 -7.90
CA ARG A 65 22.38 11.26 -7.26
C ARG A 65 23.17 10.80 -6.03
N SER A 66 22.68 9.79 -5.33
CA SER A 66 23.27 9.29 -4.07
C SER A 66 24.22 8.11 -4.26
N LYS A 67 24.36 7.60 -5.49
CA LYS A 67 25.30 6.51 -5.78
C LYS A 67 26.74 7.00 -5.60
N SER A 68 27.57 6.15 -5.02
CA SER A 68 29.01 6.38 -4.86
C SER A 68 29.78 5.13 -5.29
N HIS A 69 30.91 5.34 -5.96
CA HIS A 69 31.73 4.23 -6.45
C HIS A 69 32.48 3.58 -5.28
N HIS A 70 32.30 2.27 -5.09
CA HIS A 70 33.06 1.51 -4.10
C HIS A 70 34.30 0.89 -4.75
N SER A 71 35.47 1.45 -4.45
CA SER A 71 36.78 1.06 -5.04
C SER A 71 37.10 -0.43 -4.91
N GLN A 72 36.96 -1.01 -3.71
CA GLN A 72 37.25 -2.44 -3.47
C GLN A 72 36.28 -3.40 -4.17
N LEU A 73 35.00 -3.03 -4.28
CA LEU A 73 33.99 -3.86 -4.94
C LEU A 73 33.93 -3.62 -6.46
N LYS A 74 34.58 -2.55 -6.94
CA LYS A 74 34.56 -2.08 -8.33
C LYS A 74 33.14 -1.91 -8.87
N MET A 75 32.23 -1.39 -8.02
CA MET A 75 30.83 -1.17 -8.37
C MET A 75 30.25 0.01 -7.59
N ASP A 76 29.18 0.60 -8.12
CA ASP A 76 28.46 1.66 -7.43
C ASP A 76 27.59 1.07 -6.30
N ARG A 77 27.55 1.78 -5.18
CA ARG A 77 26.75 1.47 -3.99
C ARG A 77 26.01 2.71 -3.52
N ILE A 78 24.90 2.50 -2.80
CA ILE A 78 24.13 3.56 -2.14
C ILE A 78 24.21 3.29 -0.64
N TYR A 79 24.43 4.35 0.14
CA TYR A 79 24.57 4.29 1.60
C TYR A 79 23.50 5.18 2.26
N PRO A 80 22.30 4.65 2.55
CA PRO A 80 21.27 5.42 3.23
C PRO A 80 21.63 5.73 4.68
N VAL A 81 21.07 6.81 5.20
CA VAL A 81 21.14 7.16 6.62
C VAL A 81 20.04 6.42 7.38
N CYS A 82 20.43 5.73 8.45
CA CYS A 82 19.52 4.98 9.31
C CYS A 82 18.98 5.86 10.46
N GLN A 83 17.66 5.90 10.62
CA GLN A 83 16.97 6.60 11.71
C GLN A 83 16.13 5.62 12.52
N THR A 84 16.34 5.59 13.83
CA THR A 84 15.66 4.68 14.77
C THR A 84 14.58 5.36 15.63
N LEU A 85 14.46 6.69 15.53
CA LEU A 85 13.61 7.54 16.37
C LEU A 85 12.13 7.63 15.92
N THR A 86 11.61 6.60 15.25
CA THR A 86 10.20 6.63 14.85
C THR A 86 9.29 6.40 16.06
N ALA A 87 8.06 6.91 16.02
CA ALA A 87 7.12 6.80 17.14
C ALA A 87 6.75 5.35 17.51
N THR A 88 6.89 4.41 16.57
CA THR A 88 6.72 2.96 16.75
C THR A 88 8.06 2.24 16.82
N GLY A 89 9.19 2.94 17.01
CA GLY A 89 10.54 2.39 17.05
C GLY A 89 10.95 1.51 15.85
N ARG A 90 10.22 1.60 14.74
CA ARG A 90 10.65 1.11 13.43
C ARG A 90 11.90 1.85 12.97
N ILE A 91 12.69 1.17 12.15
CA ILE A 91 13.83 1.77 11.47
C ILE A 91 13.34 2.43 10.18
N SER A 92 13.77 3.67 9.96
CA SER A 92 13.55 4.41 8.71
C SER A 92 14.89 4.67 8.02
N LEU A 93 14.91 4.64 6.69
CA LEU A 93 16.07 4.97 5.87
C LEU A 93 15.82 6.26 5.08
N HIS A 94 16.79 7.16 5.08
CA HIS A 94 16.74 8.43 4.39
C HIS A 94 17.98 8.63 3.49
N GLU A 95 17.85 9.52 2.50
CA GLU A 95 18.95 9.96 1.64
C GLU A 95 19.74 8.84 0.90
N PRO A 96 19.09 7.98 0.10
CA PRO A 96 17.67 7.95 -0.27
C PRO A 96 16.89 6.89 0.53
N ASN A 97 15.56 7.06 0.58
CA ASN A 97 14.70 6.05 1.19
C ASN A 97 14.55 4.82 0.27
N ILE A 98 15.33 3.77 0.54
CA ILE A 98 15.29 2.51 -0.20
C ILE A 98 14.19 1.54 0.31
N GLN A 99 13.47 1.88 1.38
CA GLN A 99 12.37 1.07 1.90
C GLN A 99 11.11 1.22 1.04
N ASN A 100 10.94 2.37 0.39
CA ASN A 100 9.77 2.72 -0.41
C ASN A 100 9.97 2.50 -1.93
N ILE A 101 10.89 1.62 -2.34
CA ILE A 101 11.06 1.29 -3.75
C ILE A 101 9.80 0.56 -4.25
N PRO A 102 9.16 1.05 -5.33
CA PRO A 102 7.95 0.46 -5.87
C PRO A 102 8.10 -1.03 -6.15
N ARG A 103 7.01 -1.78 -5.95
CA ARG A 103 6.89 -3.16 -6.46
C ARG A 103 6.84 -3.13 -7.98
N ASP A 104 7.13 -4.27 -8.59
CA ASP A 104 6.99 -4.47 -10.02
C ASP A 104 5.58 -4.10 -10.47
N PHE A 105 5.48 -3.45 -11.63
CA PHE A 105 4.19 -3.12 -12.21
C PHE A 105 4.22 -3.17 -13.72
N ASN A 106 3.04 -3.36 -14.27
CA ASN A 106 2.81 -3.45 -15.70
C ASN A 106 2.41 -2.09 -16.26
N ILE A 107 2.87 -1.82 -17.48
CA ILE A 107 2.50 -0.64 -18.27
C ILE A 107 2.06 -1.12 -19.65
N PRO A 108 0.89 -0.68 -20.14
CA PRO A 108 0.52 -0.92 -21.53
C PRO A 108 1.45 -0.12 -22.45
N LEU A 109 2.15 -0.80 -23.35
CA LEU A 109 2.93 -0.15 -24.40
C LEU A 109 2.10 -0.06 -25.68
N THR A 110 1.70 1.15 -26.05
CA THR A 110 1.26 1.42 -27.42
C THR A 110 2.45 1.28 -28.38
N GLU A 111 2.19 0.92 -29.64
CA GLU A 111 3.23 0.77 -30.68
C GLU A 111 4.16 2.01 -30.76
N ARG A 112 3.57 3.20 -30.65
CA ARG A 112 4.30 4.48 -30.65
C ARG A 112 5.24 4.65 -29.45
N LEU A 113 4.91 4.07 -28.30
CA LEU A 113 5.77 4.07 -27.11
C LEU A 113 6.86 3.00 -27.21
N LYS A 114 6.59 1.84 -27.83
CA LYS A 114 7.61 0.80 -28.06
C LYS A 114 8.79 1.32 -28.85
N GLU A 115 8.53 2.06 -29.93
CA GLU A 115 9.57 2.59 -30.81
C GLU A 115 10.44 3.65 -30.11
N LYS A 116 9.82 4.50 -29.27
CA LYS A 116 10.53 5.56 -28.54
C LYS A 116 11.26 5.08 -27.30
N ALA A 117 10.73 4.08 -26.58
CA ALA A 117 11.25 3.67 -25.27
C ALA A 117 12.38 2.63 -25.35
N LEU A 118 12.33 1.70 -26.31
CA LEU A 118 13.26 0.55 -26.39
C LEU A 118 14.34 0.73 -27.49
N GLY A 119 14.14 1.67 -28.42
CA GLY A 119 15.00 1.82 -29.59
C GLY A 119 14.91 0.62 -30.56
N ARG A 120 15.18 0.85 -31.85
CA ARG A 120 14.91 -0.13 -32.94
C ARG A 120 15.45 -1.54 -32.71
N ARG A 121 16.55 -1.69 -31.94
CA ARG A 121 17.23 -2.97 -31.71
C ARG A 121 16.53 -3.83 -30.65
N GLU A 122 16.11 -3.25 -29.52
CA GLU A 122 15.40 -4.00 -28.49
C GLU A 122 13.93 -4.24 -28.86
N THR A 123 13.31 -3.33 -29.64
CA THR A 123 11.95 -3.53 -30.18
C THR A 123 11.87 -4.81 -31.03
N ARG A 124 12.89 -5.11 -31.84
CA ARG A 124 12.96 -6.37 -32.63
C ARG A 124 13.08 -7.61 -31.75
N LEU A 125 13.87 -7.56 -30.68
CA LEU A 125 14.03 -8.68 -29.74
C LEU A 125 12.75 -8.93 -28.95
N LEU A 126 12.05 -7.88 -28.49
CA LEU A 126 10.76 -8.02 -27.81
C LEU A 126 9.68 -8.60 -28.73
N ASN A 127 9.59 -8.10 -29.97
CA ASN A 127 8.62 -8.58 -30.95
C ASN A 127 8.86 -10.05 -31.37
N SER A 128 10.07 -10.58 -31.17
CA SER A 128 10.37 -12.01 -31.41
C SER A 128 9.90 -12.94 -30.29
N ARG A 129 9.68 -12.41 -29.08
CA ARG A 129 9.32 -13.17 -27.87
C ARG A 129 7.84 -13.08 -27.49
N LEU A 130 7.08 -12.19 -28.12
CA LEU A 130 5.67 -11.96 -27.83
C LEU A 130 4.78 -12.55 -28.93
N SER A 131 3.66 -13.14 -28.52
CA SER A 131 2.62 -13.71 -29.38
C SER A 131 2.15 -12.69 -30.43
N ARG A 132 2.04 -13.12 -31.70
CA ARG A 132 1.63 -12.31 -32.86
C ARG A 132 0.11 -12.03 -32.90
N ASP A 133 -0.50 -11.70 -31.77
CA ASP A 133 -1.91 -11.30 -31.76
C ASP A 133 -2.00 -9.75 -31.79
N PRO A 134 -2.45 -9.14 -32.89
CA PRO A 134 -2.53 -7.68 -33.04
C PRO A 134 -3.59 -7.03 -32.13
N THR A 135 -4.44 -7.82 -31.48
CA THR A 135 -5.53 -7.30 -30.62
C THR A 135 -5.14 -7.15 -29.15
N GLN A 136 -3.99 -7.69 -28.73
CA GLN A 136 -3.49 -7.57 -27.37
C GLN A 136 -2.45 -6.44 -27.28
N ALA A 137 -2.83 -5.33 -26.64
CA ALA A 137 -1.86 -4.31 -26.23
C ALA A 137 -0.74 -4.99 -25.43
N SER A 138 0.48 -4.95 -25.94
CA SER A 138 1.60 -5.60 -25.27
C SER A 138 1.88 -4.93 -23.94
N VAL A 139 1.95 -5.72 -22.88
CA VAL A 139 2.22 -5.25 -21.54
C VAL A 139 3.71 -5.33 -21.26
N TYR A 140 4.30 -4.25 -20.74
CA TYR A 140 5.70 -4.22 -20.30
C TYR A 140 5.79 -4.19 -18.79
N LYS A 141 6.56 -5.12 -18.24
CA LYS A 141 6.81 -5.22 -16.81
C LYS A 141 7.99 -4.33 -16.42
N VAL A 142 7.72 -3.30 -15.62
CA VAL A 142 8.73 -2.42 -15.04
C VAL A 142 9.09 -2.89 -13.64
N SER A 143 10.38 -3.07 -13.38
CA SER A 143 10.89 -3.34 -12.04
C SER A 143 12.11 -2.50 -11.70
N MET A 144 11.94 -1.61 -10.73
CA MET A 144 13.03 -0.78 -10.22
C MET A 144 13.97 -1.56 -9.30
N ARG A 145 13.48 -2.63 -8.67
CA ARG A 145 14.26 -3.44 -7.71
C ARG A 145 15.35 -4.24 -8.40
N HIS A 146 15.20 -4.56 -9.69
CA HIS A 146 16.23 -5.25 -10.48
C HIS A 146 17.51 -4.43 -10.67
N ALA A 147 17.46 -3.11 -10.46
CA ALA A 147 18.66 -2.27 -10.47
C ALA A 147 19.55 -2.49 -9.22
N ILE A 148 19.05 -3.14 -8.17
CA ILE A 148 19.82 -3.48 -6.98
C ILE A 148 20.44 -4.85 -7.21
N VAL A 149 21.74 -4.84 -7.50
CA VAL A 149 22.50 -6.06 -7.82
C VAL A 149 23.52 -6.39 -6.74
N PRO A 150 23.77 -7.68 -6.47
CA PRO A 150 24.88 -8.09 -5.62
C PRO A 150 26.21 -7.85 -6.34
N ARG A 151 27.32 -7.96 -5.62
CA ARG A 151 28.65 -8.04 -6.25
C ARG A 151 28.73 -9.30 -7.12
N SER A 152 29.56 -9.27 -8.16
CA SER A 152 29.87 -10.45 -8.98
C SER A 152 30.26 -11.65 -8.13
N GLY A 153 29.64 -12.82 -8.40
CA GLY A 153 29.82 -14.06 -7.64
C GLY A 153 28.93 -14.21 -6.41
N PHE A 154 28.06 -13.23 -6.10
CA PHE A 154 27.17 -13.25 -4.94
C PHE A 154 25.69 -13.23 -5.33
N LEU A 155 24.84 -13.61 -4.38
CA LEU A 155 23.37 -13.57 -4.49
C LEU A 155 22.78 -12.65 -3.42
N ILE A 156 21.58 -12.11 -3.69
CA ILE A 156 20.79 -11.40 -2.69
C ILE A 156 19.90 -12.41 -1.97
N LEU A 157 20.07 -12.51 -0.65
CA LEU A 157 19.16 -13.25 0.23
C LEU A 157 18.10 -12.28 0.77
N ALA A 158 16.83 -12.62 0.59
CA ALA A 158 15.71 -11.90 1.20
C ALA A 158 14.94 -12.85 2.12
N ALA A 159 14.74 -12.45 3.37
CA ALA A 159 13.90 -13.14 4.34
C ALA A 159 12.79 -12.18 4.77
N ASP A 160 11.53 -12.61 4.62
CA ASP A 160 10.35 -11.84 4.98
C ASP A 160 9.52 -12.64 5.98
N TYR A 161 9.01 -11.96 7.01
CA TYR A 161 8.13 -12.60 7.97
C TYR A 161 6.75 -12.82 7.37
N SER A 162 6.25 -14.05 7.47
CA SER A 162 4.91 -14.39 7.02
C SER A 162 3.86 -13.80 7.97
N GLN A 163 3.29 -12.66 7.56
CA GLN A 163 2.18 -11.95 8.25
C GLN A 163 2.49 -11.57 9.72
N LEU A 164 3.69 -11.04 10.00
CA LEU A 164 4.14 -10.72 11.37
C LEU A 164 3.14 -9.92 12.20
N GLU A 165 2.65 -8.78 11.69
CA GLU A 165 1.72 -7.91 12.43
C GLU A 165 0.42 -8.65 12.81
N LEU A 166 -0.09 -9.52 11.93
CA LEU A 166 -1.28 -10.31 12.21
C LEU A 166 -1.01 -11.42 13.24
N ARG A 167 0.20 -12.00 13.24
CA ARG A 167 0.64 -12.96 14.27
C ARG A 167 0.83 -12.30 15.63
N ILE A 168 1.37 -11.08 15.66
CA ILE A 168 1.46 -10.28 16.89
C ILE A 168 0.06 -9.96 17.39
N LEU A 169 -0.87 -9.55 16.51
CA LEU A 169 -2.25 -9.33 16.89
C LEU A 169 -2.90 -10.59 17.46
N ALA A 170 -2.70 -11.75 16.84
CA ALA A 170 -3.22 -13.02 17.34
C ALA A 170 -2.67 -13.35 18.73
N HIS A 171 -1.37 -13.16 18.94
CA HIS A 171 -0.72 -13.35 20.24
C HIS A 171 -1.28 -12.39 21.31
N MET A 172 -1.35 -11.10 21.00
CA MET A 172 -1.80 -10.06 21.94
C MET A 172 -3.29 -10.15 22.25
N SER A 173 -4.09 -10.61 21.29
CA SER A 173 -5.54 -10.79 21.47
C SER A 173 -5.92 -12.10 22.13
N GLY A 174 -5.06 -13.13 22.06
CA GLY A 174 -5.39 -14.48 22.52
C GLY A 174 -6.55 -15.11 21.75
N ASP A 175 -6.91 -14.60 20.57
CA ASP A 175 -8.04 -15.12 19.80
C ASP A 175 -7.70 -16.51 19.23
N GLU A 176 -8.33 -17.55 19.78
CA GLU A 176 -8.04 -18.95 19.41
C GLU A 176 -8.29 -19.23 17.93
N LYS A 177 -9.36 -18.66 17.36
CA LYS A 177 -9.70 -18.86 15.95
C LYS A 177 -8.65 -18.25 15.03
N LEU A 178 -8.19 -17.04 15.34
CA LEU A 178 -7.13 -16.39 14.57
C LEU A 178 -5.79 -17.14 14.72
N CYS A 179 -5.45 -17.56 15.94
CA CYS A 179 -4.25 -18.38 16.20
C CYS A 179 -4.29 -19.69 15.40
N LEU A 180 -5.41 -20.42 15.45
CA LEU A 180 -5.60 -21.65 14.69
C LEU A 180 -5.51 -21.40 13.19
N ALA A 181 -6.13 -20.34 12.68
CA ALA A 181 -6.09 -19.98 11.26
C ALA A 181 -4.66 -19.70 10.77
N LEU A 182 -3.85 -18.97 11.56
CA LEU A 182 -2.47 -18.63 11.22
C LEU A 182 -1.49 -19.81 11.32
N ASN A 183 -1.82 -20.82 12.14
CA ASN A 183 -1.00 -22.02 12.33
C ASN A 183 -1.31 -23.13 11.31
N LYS A 184 -2.49 -23.12 10.68
CA LYS A 184 -2.85 -24.08 9.60
C LYS A 184 -2.12 -23.82 8.27
N GLY A 185 -1.28 -22.79 8.18
CA GLY A 185 -0.43 -22.54 7.01
C GLY A 185 -1.15 -21.93 5.79
N HIS A 186 -2.46 -21.67 5.89
CA HIS A 186 -3.20 -20.99 4.83
C HIS A 186 -2.89 -19.49 4.81
N ASP A 187 -2.86 -18.91 3.61
CA ASP A 187 -2.78 -17.47 3.46
C ASP A 187 -4.10 -16.83 3.91
N VAL A 188 -4.13 -16.33 5.14
CA VAL A 188 -5.32 -15.73 5.75
C VAL A 188 -5.91 -14.62 4.88
N PHE A 189 -5.08 -13.85 4.15
CA PHE A 189 -5.60 -12.79 3.28
C PHE A 189 -6.27 -13.35 2.01
N LYS A 190 -5.80 -14.49 1.49
CA LYS A 190 -6.52 -15.18 0.41
C LYS A 190 -7.83 -15.80 0.90
N VAL A 191 -7.86 -16.37 2.10
CA VAL A 191 -9.09 -16.89 2.73
C VAL A 191 -10.11 -15.77 2.92
N ILE A 192 -9.66 -14.63 3.43
CA ILE A 192 -10.47 -13.43 3.61
C ILE A 192 -10.98 -12.90 2.27
N ALA A 193 -10.11 -12.77 1.27
CA ALA A 193 -10.49 -12.32 -0.07
C ALA A 193 -11.50 -13.26 -0.73
N ALA A 194 -11.31 -14.58 -0.59
CA ALA A 194 -12.20 -15.61 -1.10
C ALA A 194 -13.60 -15.52 -0.50
N ALA A 195 -13.69 -15.42 0.83
CA ALA A 195 -14.96 -15.26 1.53
C ALA A 195 -15.68 -13.97 1.12
N TRP A 196 -14.93 -12.87 0.98
CA TRP A 196 -15.48 -11.56 0.61
C TRP A 196 -15.96 -11.50 -0.85
N LYS A 197 -15.15 -11.97 -1.80
CA LYS A 197 -15.47 -11.98 -3.23
C LYS A 197 -16.40 -13.11 -3.66
N ARG A 198 -16.66 -14.07 -2.76
CA ARG A 198 -17.37 -15.33 -3.04
C ARG A 198 -16.71 -16.10 -4.19
N THR A 199 -15.38 -16.13 -4.16
CA THR A 199 -14.54 -16.77 -5.18
C THR A 199 -13.68 -17.84 -4.51
N PRO A 200 -13.46 -19.02 -5.12
CA PRO A 200 -12.55 -20.03 -4.59
C PRO A 200 -11.15 -19.46 -4.30
N ILE A 201 -10.50 -19.93 -3.22
CA ILE A 201 -9.21 -19.43 -2.74
C ILE A 201 -8.13 -19.49 -3.84
N GLU A 202 -8.20 -20.51 -4.69
CA GLU A 202 -7.26 -20.79 -5.78
C GLU A 202 -7.35 -19.75 -6.91
N LYS A 203 -8.50 -19.09 -7.06
CA LYS A 203 -8.76 -18.07 -8.09
C LYS A 203 -8.48 -16.64 -7.61
N ILE A 204 -8.17 -16.46 -6.32
CA ILE A 204 -7.83 -15.14 -5.77
C ILE A 204 -6.48 -14.67 -6.32
N SER A 205 -6.52 -13.55 -7.03
CA SER A 205 -5.35 -12.87 -7.55
C SER A 205 -4.50 -12.24 -6.44
N ASP A 206 -3.23 -11.98 -6.75
CA ASP A 206 -2.34 -11.29 -5.81
C ASP A 206 -2.80 -9.85 -5.50
N ASP A 207 -3.45 -9.19 -6.46
CA ASP A 207 -4.03 -7.86 -6.26
C ASP A 207 -5.23 -7.91 -5.30
N GLU A 208 -6.13 -8.88 -5.44
CA GLU A 208 -7.25 -9.08 -4.50
C GLU A 208 -6.76 -9.47 -3.10
N ARG A 209 -5.76 -10.34 -3.02
CA ARG A 209 -5.09 -10.65 -1.76
C ARG A 209 -4.49 -9.40 -1.12
N GLN A 210 -3.83 -8.56 -1.92
CA GLN A 210 -3.23 -7.30 -1.45
C GLN A 210 -4.30 -6.28 -1.02
N GLN A 211 -5.45 -6.22 -1.70
CA GLN A 211 -6.60 -5.44 -1.28
C GLN A 211 -7.14 -5.94 0.07
N ALA A 212 -7.41 -7.24 0.21
CA ALA A 212 -7.83 -7.83 1.48
C ALA A 212 -6.84 -7.53 2.61
N LYS A 213 -5.53 -7.65 2.33
CA LYS A 213 -4.47 -7.25 3.27
C LYS A 213 -4.57 -5.78 3.67
N GLN A 214 -4.75 -4.86 2.71
CA GLN A 214 -4.87 -3.42 2.97
C GLN A 214 -6.12 -3.07 3.77
N ILE A 215 -7.24 -3.74 3.50
CA ILE A 215 -8.50 -3.56 4.24
C ILE A 215 -8.31 -4.06 5.68
N CYS A 216 -7.79 -5.28 5.85
CA CYS A 216 -7.54 -5.85 7.18
C CYS A 216 -6.64 -4.93 8.02
N TYR A 217 -5.47 -4.53 7.51
CA TYR A 217 -4.57 -3.66 8.25
C TYR A 217 -5.07 -2.22 8.37
N GLY A 218 -5.72 -1.70 7.32
CA GLY A 218 -6.33 -0.38 7.32
C GLY A 218 -7.44 -0.25 8.37
N MET A 219 -8.19 -1.33 8.62
CA MET A 219 -9.36 -1.29 9.48
C MET A 219 -9.14 -1.85 10.89
N ILE A 220 -8.25 -2.84 11.04
CA ILE A 220 -7.91 -3.44 12.34
C ILE A 220 -6.82 -2.63 13.03
N ILE A 221 -5.79 -2.19 12.28
CA ILE A 221 -4.67 -1.37 12.78
C ILE A 221 -4.88 0.12 12.45
N GLN A 222 -6.08 0.45 12.00
CA GLN A 222 -6.62 1.80 11.79
C GLN A 222 -5.64 2.80 11.16
N THR A 223 -5.16 2.47 9.97
CA THR A 223 -4.57 3.48 9.06
C THR A 223 -5.67 3.89 8.07
N SER A 224 -5.71 5.15 7.62
CA SER A 224 -6.65 5.62 6.58
C SER A 224 -6.42 4.97 5.20
N LEU A 225 -5.74 3.81 5.14
CA LEU A 225 -5.34 3.11 3.94
C LEU A 225 -6.52 2.50 3.17
N TRP A 226 -7.68 2.28 3.80
CA TRP A 226 -8.84 1.71 3.11
C TRP A 226 -9.34 2.63 1.99
N GLU A 227 -9.19 3.96 2.11
CA GLU A 227 -9.53 4.92 1.06
C GLU A 227 -8.81 4.56 -0.25
N SER A 228 -7.56 4.09 -0.15
CA SER A 228 -6.71 3.74 -1.29
C SER A 228 -7.01 2.39 -1.95
N SER A 229 -7.91 1.58 -1.36
CA SER A 229 -8.29 0.24 -1.82
C SER A 229 -9.32 0.26 -2.96
N GLY A 230 -9.85 1.43 -3.31
CA GLY A 230 -10.81 1.59 -4.40
C GLY A 230 -12.20 1.03 -4.09
N LEU A 231 -12.48 0.69 -2.83
CA LEU A 231 -13.74 0.10 -2.40
C LEU A 231 -14.83 1.10 -2.07
N TRP A 232 -16.07 0.63 -2.22
CA TRP A 232 -17.26 1.29 -1.74
C TRP A 232 -17.29 1.18 -0.21
N GLU A 233 -17.60 2.29 0.47
CA GLU A 233 -17.54 2.44 1.93
C GLU A 233 -18.40 1.41 2.68
N GLU A 234 -19.51 1.00 2.05
CA GLU A 234 -20.47 0.02 2.58
C GLU A 234 -19.87 -1.39 2.68
N ASP A 235 -19.17 -1.86 1.64
CA ASP A 235 -18.52 -3.19 1.61
C ASP A 235 -17.45 -3.31 2.71
N ALA A 236 -16.71 -2.22 2.92
CA ALA A 236 -15.64 -2.19 3.89
C ALA A 236 -16.18 -2.23 5.33
N SER A 237 -17.28 -1.50 5.61
CA SER A 237 -17.93 -1.50 6.93
C SER A 237 -18.52 -2.89 7.27
N ALA A 238 -19.23 -3.50 6.33
CA ALA A 238 -19.77 -4.85 6.48
C ALA A 238 -18.65 -5.88 6.73
N PHE A 239 -17.54 -5.73 6.03
CA PHE A 239 -16.35 -6.56 6.22
C PHE A 239 -15.78 -6.44 7.64
N ILE A 240 -15.62 -5.23 8.19
CA ILE A 240 -15.16 -5.04 9.57
C ILE A 240 -16.08 -5.78 10.53
N HIS A 241 -17.39 -5.59 10.38
CA HIS A 241 -18.36 -6.14 11.30
C HIS A 241 -18.27 -7.68 11.31
N SER A 242 -18.23 -8.29 10.12
CA SER A 242 -18.04 -9.73 9.97
C SER A 242 -16.71 -10.21 10.56
N PHE A 243 -15.61 -9.49 10.31
CA PHE A 243 -14.29 -9.85 10.83
C PHE A 243 -14.23 -9.80 12.36
N LYS A 244 -14.71 -8.72 12.98
CA LYS A 244 -14.77 -8.58 14.44
C LYS A 244 -15.71 -9.60 15.09
N ALA A 245 -16.82 -9.94 14.43
CA ALA A 245 -17.72 -11.00 14.90
C ALA A 245 -17.08 -12.39 14.81
N THR A 246 -16.24 -12.62 13.80
CA THR A 246 -15.53 -13.90 13.62
C THR A 246 -14.45 -14.12 14.66
N TYR A 247 -13.71 -13.05 15.00
CA TYR A 247 -12.55 -13.05 15.91
C TYR A 247 -12.79 -12.12 17.11
N PRO A 248 -13.63 -12.53 18.08
CA PRO A 248 -14.04 -11.67 19.19
C PRO A 248 -12.88 -11.21 20.08
N GLY A 249 -11.82 -12.03 20.25
CA GLY A 249 -10.68 -11.68 21.11
C GLY A 249 -9.92 -10.44 20.62
N ILE A 250 -9.98 -10.15 19.32
CA ILE A 250 -9.41 -8.93 18.73
C ILE A 250 -10.14 -7.70 19.27
N LYS A 251 -11.47 -7.74 19.35
CA LYS A 251 -12.27 -6.63 19.86
C LYS A 251 -11.95 -6.40 21.34
N ASP A 252 -11.89 -7.45 22.14
CA ASP A 252 -11.59 -7.35 23.57
C ASP A 252 -10.21 -6.75 23.82
N PHE A 253 -9.21 -7.18 23.04
CA PHE A 253 -7.87 -6.59 23.07
C PHE A 253 -7.85 -5.11 22.70
N MET A 254 -8.55 -4.73 21.64
CA MET A 254 -8.63 -3.32 21.22
C MET A 254 -9.28 -2.47 22.32
N ASP A 255 -10.44 -2.91 22.83
CA ASP A 255 -11.19 -2.18 23.86
C ASP A 255 -10.36 -2.03 25.14
N LYS A 256 -9.71 -3.11 25.61
CA LYS A 256 -8.79 -3.09 26.76
C LYS A 256 -7.61 -2.14 26.53
N THR A 257 -6.97 -2.20 25.37
CA THR A 257 -5.83 -1.30 25.04
C THR A 257 -6.24 0.17 25.10
N LEU A 258 -7.44 0.50 24.62
CA LEU A 258 -7.95 1.87 24.66
C LEU A 258 -8.31 2.32 26.09
N ILE A 259 -8.93 1.45 26.89
CA ILE A 259 -9.21 1.71 28.31
C ILE A 259 -7.90 1.98 29.06
N ASP A 260 -6.92 1.10 28.93
CA ASP A 260 -5.62 1.23 29.58
C ASP A 260 -4.88 2.49 29.13
N CYS A 261 -4.96 2.84 27.84
CA CYS A 261 -4.35 4.05 27.30
C CYS A 261 -5.01 5.32 27.84
N ARG A 262 -6.33 5.33 28.02
CA ARG A 262 -7.06 6.46 28.62
C ARG A 262 -6.70 6.65 30.09
N GLN A 263 -6.52 5.55 30.83
CA GLN A 263 -6.16 5.58 32.25
C GLN A 263 -4.70 6.01 32.48
N ARG A 264 -3.77 5.47 31.68
CA ARG A 264 -2.31 5.68 31.87
C ARG A 264 -1.74 6.86 31.08
N GLY A 265 -2.42 7.29 30.01
CA GLY A 265 -1.92 8.30 29.07
C GLY A 265 -0.88 7.78 28.07
N TYR A 266 -0.59 6.48 28.06
CA TYR A 266 0.35 5.85 27.12
C TYR A 266 -0.02 4.39 26.82
N VAL A 267 0.54 3.86 25.74
CA VAL A 267 0.57 2.43 25.43
C VAL A 267 1.98 1.88 25.52
N GLU A 268 2.10 0.57 25.73
CA GLU A 268 3.38 -0.13 25.90
C GLU A 268 3.44 -1.34 24.96
N THR A 269 4.58 -1.57 24.32
CA THR A 269 4.85 -2.76 23.49
C THR A 269 5.23 -3.96 24.33
N MET A 270 5.28 -5.16 23.75
CA MET A 270 5.74 -6.40 24.43
C MET A 270 7.08 -6.27 25.16
N ASN A 271 8.01 -5.45 24.66
CA ASN A 271 9.34 -5.26 25.26
C ASN A 271 9.45 -4.01 26.14
N GLY A 272 8.33 -3.41 26.57
CA GLY A 272 8.32 -2.29 27.52
C GLY A 272 8.50 -0.89 26.92
N ARG A 273 8.65 -0.75 25.59
CA ARG A 273 8.70 0.58 24.94
C ARG A 273 7.34 1.28 25.07
N ARG A 274 7.35 2.52 25.55
CA ARG A 274 6.14 3.32 25.76
C ARG A 274 5.97 4.40 24.70
N ARG A 275 4.72 4.67 24.32
CA ARG A 275 4.33 5.84 23.53
C ARG A 275 3.21 6.59 24.25
N TYR A 276 3.51 7.82 24.63
CA TYR A 276 2.56 8.72 25.27
C TYR A 276 1.59 9.29 24.26
N LEU A 277 0.30 9.24 24.59
CA LEU A 277 -0.81 9.67 23.74
C LEU A 277 -1.73 10.60 24.54
N PRO A 278 -1.29 11.83 24.85
CA PRO A 278 -2.03 12.75 25.71
C PRO A 278 -3.39 13.17 25.11
N LYS A 279 -3.53 13.03 23.79
CA LYS A 279 -4.74 13.39 23.03
C LYS A 279 -5.89 12.37 23.16
N VAL A 280 -5.68 11.30 23.92
CA VAL A 280 -6.70 10.27 24.21
C VAL A 280 -7.67 10.71 25.32
N THR A 281 -7.32 11.72 26.13
CA THR A 281 -8.10 12.15 27.30
C THR A 281 -9.06 13.32 27.01
N SER A 282 -9.86 13.69 28.01
CA SER A 282 -10.92 14.71 27.95
C SER A 282 -10.36 16.10 27.61
N GLY A 283 -10.83 16.68 26.50
CA GLY A 283 -10.46 18.02 26.02
C GLY A 283 -10.20 18.08 24.52
N ALA A 284 -9.82 16.96 23.90
CA ALA A 284 -9.62 16.86 22.45
C ALA A 284 -10.96 16.71 21.69
N THR A 285 -11.01 17.23 20.45
CA THR A 285 -12.14 17.01 19.54
C THR A 285 -12.27 15.52 19.19
N GLN A 286 -13.48 15.10 18.80
CA GLN A 286 -13.75 13.69 18.47
C GLN A 286 -12.80 13.13 17.40
N PHE A 287 -12.46 13.94 16.40
CA PHE A 287 -11.50 13.57 15.35
C PHE A 287 -10.10 13.28 15.91
N VAL A 288 -9.63 14.14 16.80
CA VAL A 288 -8.30 14.03 17.41
C VAL A 288 -8.23 12.83 18.35
N LYS A 289 -9.28 12.59 19.14
CA LYS A 289 -9.40 11.41 19.99
C LYS A 289 -9.36 10.13 19.16
N ALA A 290 -10.18 10.05 18.12
CA ALA A 290 -10.19 8.91 17.23
C ALA A 290 -8.81 8.66 16.62
N ALA A 291 -8.10 9.71 16.17
CA ALA A 291 -6.73 9.56 15.67
C ALA A 291 -5.75 9.03 16.72
N ALA A 292 -5.87 9.44 17.98
CA ALA A 292 -5.03 8.98 19.06
C ALA A 292 -5.33 7.52 19.47
N GLU A 293 -6.60 7.13 19.48
CA GLU A 293 -7.03 5.74 19.68
C GLU A 293 -6.47 4.81 18.59
N ARG A 294 -6.46 5.27 17.34
CA ARG A 294 -5.79 4.56 16.23
C ARG A 294 -4.31 4.34 16.49
N GLN A 295 -3.63 5.40 16.93
CA GLN A 295 -2.21 5.34 17.26
C GLN A 295 -1.92 4.41 18.42
N ALA A 296 -2.82 4.29 19.40
CA ALA A 296 -2.68 3.38 20.54
C ALA A 296 -2.60 1.92 20.06
N ILE A 297 -3.60 1.46 19.30
CA ILE A 297 -3.63 0.09 18.76
C ILE A 297 -2.48 -0.16 17.80
N ASN A 298 -2.20 0.79 16.93
CA ASN A 298 -1.11 0.66 15.96
C ASN A 298 0.24 0.48 16.67
N THR A 299 0.52 1.28 17.69
CA THR A 299 1.81 1.26 18.37
C THR A 299 2.08 -0.03 19.15
N THR A 300 1.04 -0.66 19.69
CA THR A 300 1.22 -1.92 20.42
C THR A 300 1.57 -3.09 19.49
N ILE A 301 1.19 -3.01 18.21
CA ILE A 301 1.44 -4.04 17.21
C ILE A 301 2.69 -3.74 16.35
N GLN A 302 2.96 -2.46 16.04
CA GLN A 302 3.98 -2.01 15.07
C GLN A 302 5.38 -1.75 15.62
#